data_AF-A0A373CZK1-F1
#
_entry.id   AF-A0A373CZK1-F1
#
_cell.length_a   1.000
_cell.length_b   1.000
_cell.length_c   1.000
_cell.angle_alpha   90.00
_cell.angle_beta   90.00
_cell.angle_gamma   90.00
#
_symmetry.space_group_name_H-M   'P 1'
#
loop_
_entity.id
_entity.type
_entity.pdbx_description
1 polymer ?
#
loop_
_entity_poly.entity_id
_entity_poly.type
_entity_poly.pdbx_seq_one_letter_code
_entity_poly.pdbx_strand_id
1 'polypeptide(L)'
;MNTSIEFYIKKLSKKFYQRYPSKMYEEILSKEDRPYSCLLVKQHGYFICVPFRTEIRHKYAYHFQTSERSRKYHSGLDFTKVVIVTNQEFINEDITVVDQDEYKEIIYNIGKIVDSVIKFVDDYVEHIKGIKKAS
;
A
#
# COMPACT_ATOMS: atom_id res chain seq x y z
N MET A 1 10.14 -5.12 23.76
CA MET A 1 10.03 -3.68 23.44
C MET A 1 8.78 -3.52 22.60
N ASN A 2 7.80 -2.73 23.06
CA ASN A 2 6.57 -2.48 22.30
C ASN A 2 6.91 -1.40 21.27
N THR A 3 7.46 -1.81 20.13
CA THR A 3 7.82 -0.88 19.06
C THR A 3 6.51 -0.42 18.43
N SER A 4 6.07 0.79 18.75
CA SER A 4 4.89 1.39 18.10
C SER A 4 5.14 1.44 16.59
N ILE A 5 4.31 0.74 15.84
CA ILE A 5 4.38 0.73 14.37
C ILE A 5 3.99 2.11 13.86
N GLU A 6 4.91 2.80 13.21
CA GLU A 6 4.66 4.11 12.60
C GLU A 6 4.10 3.91 11.19
N PHE A 7 2.85 4.32 10.98
CA PHE A 7 2.20 4.31 9.67
C PHE A 7 1.36 5.56 9.45
N TYR A 8 1.09 5.85 8.18
CA TYR A 8 0.24 6.97 7.75
C TYR A 8 -0.75 6.50 6.69
N ILE A 9 -1.84 7.24 6.51
CA ILE A 9 -2.72 7.07 5.35
C ILE A 9 -2.67 8.36 4.55
N LYS A 10 -2.04 8.30 3.37
CA LYS A 10 -1.78 9.46 2.51
C LYS A 10 -1.94 9.07 1.05
N LYS A 11 -2.06 10.06 0.17
CA LYS A 11 -1.99 9.86 -1.28
C LYS A 11 -0.58 10.14 -1.78
N LEU A 12 -0.23 9.58 -2.94
CA LEU A 12 0.96 10.00 -3.67
C LEU A 12 0.71 11.35 -4.35
N SER A 13 1.73 12.19 -4.42
CA SER A 13 1.65 13.54 -4.96
C SER A 13 1.67 13.55 -6.50
N LYS A 14 1.29 14.67 -7.11
CA LYS A 14 1.43 14.85 -8.57
C LYS A 14 2.88 14.72 -9.03
N LYS A 15 3.84 15.14 -8.22
CA LYS A 15 5.29 15.02 -8.52
C LYS A 15 5.70 13.55 -8.69
N PHE A 16 5.15 12.64 -7.89
CA PHE A 16 5.38 11.20 -8.05
C PHE A 16 4.96 10.71 -9.43
N TYR A 17 3.71 11.00 -9.83
CA TYR A 17 3.17 10.55 -11.12
C TYR A 17 3.81 11.23 -12.33
N GLN A 18 4.28 12.47 -12.19
CA GLN A 18 5.10 13.12 -13.21
C GLN A 18 6.47 12.45 -13.37
N ARG A 19 7.08 12.02 -12.25
CA ARG A 19 8.38 11.33 -12.25
C ARG A 19 8.29 9.89 -12.76
N TYR A 20 7.17 9.22 -12.50
CA TYR A 20 6.88 7.84 -12.86
C TYR A 20 5.58 7.78 -13.70
N PRO A 21 5.63 8.22 -14.97
CA PRO A 21 4.45 8.25 -15.82
C PRO A 21 3.99 6.83 -16.16
N SER A 22 2.67 6.62 -16.19
CA SER A 22 2.04 5.32 -16.44
C SER A 22 2.47 4.65 -17.74
N LYS A 23 2.78 5.44 -18.78
CA LYS A 23 3.28 4.94 -20.06
C LYS A 23 4.62 4.18 -19.95
N MET A 24 5.42 4.46 -18.92
CA MET A 24 6.69 3.75 -18.66
C MET A 24 6.60 2.77 -17.50
N TYR A 25 5.58 2.92 -16.64
CA TYR A 25 5.40 2.16 -15.42
C TYR A 25 3.94 1.72 -15.31
N GLU A 26 3.52 0.83 -16.20
CA GLU A 26 2.12 0.41 -16.35
C GLU A 26 1.57 -0.29 -15.10
N GLU A 27 2.44 -0.88 -14.29
CA GLU A 27 2.05 -1.52 -13.04
C GLU A 27 1.65 -0.52 -11.96
N ILE A 28 2.17 0.72 -12.01
CA ILE A 28 1.84 1.78 -11.04
C ILE A 28 0.41 2.24 -11.26
N LEU A 29 -0.42 2.12 -10.22
CA LEU A 29 -1.78 2.61 -10.25
C LEU A 29 -1.79 4.14 -10.37
N SER A 30 -2.22 4.62 -11.53
CA SER A 30 -2.48 6.03 -11.78
C SER A 30 -3.95 6.23 -12.15
N LYS A 31 -4.59 7.19 -11.48
CA LYS A 31 -5.89 7.74 -11.87
C LYS A 31 -5.74 9.25 -11.79
N GLU A 32 -5.70 9.90 -12.94
CA GLU A 32 -5.34 11.32 -13.08
C GLU A 32 -6.21 12.22 -12.18
N ASP A 33 -7.50 11.90 -12.05
CA ASP A 33 -8.45 12.69 -11.26
C ASP A 33 -8.54 12.26 -9.80
N ARG A 34 -8.08 11.04 -9.46
CA ARG A 34 -8.29 10.46 -8.13
C ARG A 34 -7.16 9.50 -7.76
N PRO A 35 -6.01 10.04 -7.30
CA PRO A 35 -4.94 9.22 -6.74
C PRO A 35 -5.47 8.33 -5.62
N TYR A 36 -4.96 7.10 -5.59
CA TYR A 36 -5.31 6.13 -4.57
C TYR A 36 -4.81 6.60 -3.20
N SER A 37 -5.62 6.42 -2.18
CA SER A 37 -5.15 6.46 -0.79
C SER A 37 -4.23 5.26 -0.59
N CYS A 38 -3.14 5.45 0.15
CA CYS A 38 -2.16 4.42 0.46
C CYS A 38 -1.95 4.33 1.96
N LEU A 39 -1.81 3.10 2.47
CA LEU A 39 -1.17 2.84 3.75
C LEU A 39 0.35 2.99 3.57
N LEU A 40 0.94 3.98 4.22
CA LEU A 40 2.37 4.22 4.25
C LEU A 40 2.96 3.55 5.48
N VAL A 41 3.76 2.52 5.27
CA VAL A 41 4.53 1.86 6.32
C VAL A 41 5.94 2.41 6.28
N LYS A 42 6.41 3.02 7.37
CA LYS A 42 7.76 3.56 7.44
C LYS A 42 8.75 2.43 7.72
N GLN A 43 9.76 2.33 6.88
CA GLN A 43 10.93 1.47 7.04
C GLN A 43 12.19 2.34 7.02
N HIS A 44 13.32 1.80 7.45
CA HIS A 44 14.57 2.55 7.60
C HIS A 44 14.98 3.27 6.30
N GLY A 45 14.67 4.57 6.20
CA GLY A 45 14.99 5.44 5.06
C GLY A 45 13.98 5.45 3.90
N TYR A 46 12.84 4.76 3.99
CA TYR A 46 11.83 4.73 2.94
C TYR A 46 10.41 4.41 3.44
N PHE A 47 9.41 4.68 2.62
CA PHE A 47 8.02 4.28 2.83
C PHE A 47 7.64 3.17 1.86
N ILE A 48 6.96 2.16 2.38
CA ILE A 48 6.21 1.18 1.59
C ILE A 48 4.79 1.72 1.47
N CYS A 49 4.37 2.13 0.27
CA CYS A 49 3.04 2.67 0.02
C CYS A 49 2.13 1.59 -0.58
N VAL A 50 1.17 1.12 0.21
CA VAL A 50 0.22 0.06 -0.19
C VAL A 50 -1.12 0.69 -0.56
N PRO A 51 -1.57 0.63 -1.82
CA PRO A 51 -2.81 1.27 -2.23
C PRO A 51 -4.04 0.53 -1.72
N PHE A 52 -5.04 1.30 -1.31
CA PHE A 52 -6.41 0.80 -1.08
C PHE A 52 -7.06 0.54 -2.43
N ARG A 53 -7.69 -0.62 -2.61
CA ARG A 53 -8.47 -0.95 -3.81
C ARG A 53 -9.80 -1.59 -3.44
N THR A 54 -10.79 -1.45 -4.32
CA THR A 54 -12.15 -1.96 -4.09
C THR A 54 -12.39 -3.33 -4.68
N GLU A 55 -11.63 -3.74 -5.70
CA GLU A 55 -11.81 -5.01 -6.43
C GLU A 55 -10.47 -5.72 -6.58
N ILE A 56 -10.06 -6.44 -5.55
CA ILE A 56 -8.86 -7.28 -5.53
C ILE A 56 -9.30 -8.75 -5.62
N ARG A 57 -8.86 -9.48 -6.64
CA ARG A 57 -9.26 -10.91 -6.83
C ARG A 57 -8.11 -11.90 -6.64
N HIS A 58 -6.94 -11.42 -6.24
CA HIS A 58 -5.78 -12.26 -5.97
C HIS A 58 -5.47 -12.35 -4.47
N LYS A 59 -4.66 -13.35 -4.11
CA LYS A 59 -4.26 -13.62 -2.72
C LYS A 59 -3.22 -12.64 -2.15
N TYR A 60 -2.49 -11.92 -3.01
CA TYR A 60 -1.40 -11.02 -2.62
C TYR A 60 -1.92 -9.66 -2.13
N ALA A 61 -2.75 -9.67 -1.09
CA ALA A 61 -3.37 -8.50 -0.51
C ALA A 61 -3.85 -8.76 0.91
N TYR A 62 -4.04 -7.70 1.67
CA TYR A 62 -4.88 -7.75 2.87
C TYR A 62 -6.31 -7.42 2.47
N HIS A 63 -7.20 -8.41 2.56
CA HIS A 63 -8.62 -8.24 2.24
C HIS A 63 -9.39 -7.81 3.48
N PHE A 64 -10.06 -6.66 3.41
CA PHE A 64 -10.95 -6.24 4.48
C PHE A 64 -12.08 -7.25 4.63
N GLN A 65 -12.52 -7.49 5.86
CA GLN A 65 -13.55 -8.49 6.15
C GLN A 65 -14.79 -7.87 6.82
N THR A 66 -14.64 -6.75 7.51
CA THR A 66 -15.70 -6.23 8.40
C THR A 66 -16.36 -4.94 7.89
N SER A 67 -15.78 -4.28 6.90
CA SER A 67 -16.35 -3.02 6.39
C SER A 67 -17.65 -3.25 5.60
N GLU A 68 -18.48 -2.21 5.51
CA GLU A 68 -19.64 -2.21 4.60
C GLU A 68 -19.22 -2.42 3.14
N ARG A 69 -18.06 -1.86 2.77
CA ARG A 69 -17.51 -2.01 1.42
C ARG A 69 -17.08 -3.45 1.15
N SER A 70 -16.38 -4.11 2.08
CA SER A 70 -15.87 -5.46 1.88
C SER A 70 -16.96 -6.53 1.81
N ARG A 71 -18.14 -6.25 2.35
CA ARG A 71 -19.33 -7.11 2.22
C ARG A 71 -19.94 -7.08 0.82
N LYS A 72 -19.67 -6.04 0.03
CA LYS A 72 -20.20 -5.85 -1.34
C LYS A 72 -19.14 -6.06 -2.42
N TYR A 73 -17.88 -5.77 -2.10
CA TYR A 73 -16.76 -5.76 -3.02
C TYR A 73 -15.54 -6.42 -2.38
N HIS A 74 -14.55 -6.80 -3.18
CA HIS A 74 -13.30 -7.36 -2.66
C HIS A 74 -12.29 -6.28 -2.31
N SER A 75 -12.66 -5.41 -1.36
CA SER A 75 -11.85 -4.27 -0.95
C SER A 75 -10.69 -4.66 -0.03
N GLY A 76 -9.55 -3.99 -0.16
CA GLY A 76 -8.37 -4.29 0.62
C GLY A 76 -7.16 -3.42 0.29
N LEU A 77 -6.01 -3.82 0.82
CA LEU A 77 -4.69 -3.26 0.55
C LEU A 77 -3.95 -4.17 -0.43
N ASP A 78 -3.65 -3.68 -1.63
CA ASP A 78 -3.08 -4.48 -2.71
C ASP A 78 -1.55 -4.49 -2.69
N PHE A 79 -0.97 -5.64 -2.35
CA PHE A 79 0.49 -5.76 -2.22
C PHE A 79 1.18 -5.77 -3.59
N THR A 80 0.51 -6.22 -4.65
CA THR A 80 1.08 -6.27 -6.01
C THR A 80 1.26 -4.88 -6.63
N LYS A 81 0.66 -3.86 -6.01
CA LYS A 81 0.66 -2.46 -6.47
C LYS A 81 1.43 -1.53 -5.53
N VAL A 82 2.23 -2.12 -4.64
CA VAL A 82 3.12 -1.38 -3.74
C VAL A 82 4.10 -0.54 -4.53
N VAL A 83 4.37 0.66 -4.02
CA VAL A 83 5.49 1.49 -4.48
C VAL A 83 6.39 1.85 -3.29
N ILE A 84 7.70 1.90 -3.54
CA ILE A 84 8.70 2.32 -2.56
C ILE A 84 9.02 3.80 -2.78
N VAL A 85 8.88 4.61 -1.73
CA VAL A 85 9.07 6.07 -1.78
C VAL A 85 10.14 6.49 -0.79
N THR A 86 11.19 7.15 -1.27
CA THR A 86 12.26 7.73 -0.44
C THR A 86 12.19 9.25 -0.34
N ASN A 87 11.60 9.91 -1.36
CA ASN A 87 11.45 11.36 -1.39
C ASN A 87 10.10 11.77 -0.80
N GLN A 88 10.13 12.54 0.29
CA GLN A 88 8.91 13.02 0.95
C GLN A 88 8.03 13.90 0.04
N GLU A 89 8.60 14.59 -0.96
CA GLU A 89 7.82 15.37 -1.92
C GLU A 89 6.87 14.51 -2.80
N PHE A 90 7.06 13.19 -2.80
CA PHE A 90 6.18 12.24 -3.48
C PHE A 90 4.96 11.87 -2.65
N ILE A 91 4.87 12.31 -1.40
CA ILE A 91 3.70 12.15 -0.55
C ILE A 91 2.89 13.44 -0.58
N ASN A 92 1.57 13.32 -0.74
CA ASN A 92 0.67 14.44 -0.57
C ASN A 92 0.39 14.64 0.93
N GLU A 93 0.66 15.84 1.45
CA GLU A 93 0.43 16.19 2.86
C GLU A 93 -1.03 16.47 3.19
N ASP A 94 -1.90 16.63 2.20
CA ASP A 94 -3.34 16.85 2.39
C ASP A 94 -4.01 15.73 3.22
N ILE A 95 -5.13 16.09 3.87
CA ILE A 95 -5.97 15.13 4.58
C ILE A 95 -6.49 14.09 3.58
N THR A 96 -6.24 12.82 3.89
CA THR A 96 -6.73 11.69 3.09
C THR A 96 -7.91 11.05 3.79
N VAL A 97 -9.03 10.95 3.07
CA VAL A 97 -10.27 10.33 3.56
C VAL A 97 -10.30 8.86 3.16
N VAL A 98 -10.61 8.01 4.13
CA VAL A 98 -10.89 6.57 3.96
C VAL A 98 -12.14 6.22 4.76
N ASP A 99 -12.77 5.09 4.46
CA ASP A 99 -13.97 4.66 5.20
C ASP A 99 -13.60 4.38 6.66
N GLN A 100 -14.45 4.82 7.59
CA GLN A 100 -14.13 4.78 9.01
C GLN A 100 -14.03 3.35 9.56
N ASP A 101 -14.80 2.42 9.02
CA ASP A 101 -14.76 1.00 9.37
C ASP A 101 -13.51 0.30 8.81
N GLU A 102 -13.12 0.58 7.57
CA GLU A 102 -11.83 0.15 6.99
C GLU A 102 -10.66 0.68 7.82
N TYR A 103 -10.70 1.95 8.23
CA TYR A 103 -9.68 2.53 9.10
C TYR A 103 -9.59 1.79 10.44
N LYS A 104 -10.71 1.53 11.11
CA LYS A 104 -10.75 0.79 12.38
C LYS A 104 -10.17 -0.62 12.23
N GLU A 105 -10.50 -1.31 11.13
CA GLU A 105 -9.97 -2.64 10.84
C GLU A 105 -8.44 -2.62 10.64
N ILE A 106 -7.90 -1.58 9.99
CA ILE A 106 -6.44 -1.37 9.88
C ILE A 106 -5.84 -1.21 11.27
N ILE A 107 -6.37 -0.32 12.12
CA ILE A 107 -5.82 -0.10 13.47
C ILE A 107 -5.76 -1.41 14.26
N TYR A 108 -6.83 -2.20 14.21
CA TYR A 108 -6.90 -3.48 14.92
C TYR A 108 -5.89 -4.51 14.40
N ASN A 109 -5.60 -4.49 13.09
CA ASN A 109 -4.75 -5.50 12.43
C ASN A 109 -3.37 -4.99 12.00
N ILE A 110 -2.97 -3.77 12.41
CA ILE A 110 -1.83 -3.07 11.82
C ILE A 110 -0.53 -3.88 11.88
N GLY A 111 -0.28 -4.59 12.99
CA GLY A 111 0.89 -5.48 13.12
C GLY A 111 0.94 -6.54 12.03
N LYS A 112 -0.16 -7.29 11.87
CA LYS A 112 -0.27 -8.34 10.86
C LYS A 112 -0.15 -7.79 9.43
N ILE A 113 -0.75 -6.63 9.17
CA ILE A 113 -0.71 -5.97 7.87
C ILE A 113 0.73 -5.56 7.53
N VAL A 114 1.42 -4.94 8.49
CA VAL A 114 2.81 -4.49 8.32
C VAL A 114 3.76 -5.67 8.13
N ASP A 115 3.63 -6.72 8.94
CA ASP A 115 4.44 -7.93 8.77
C ASP A 115 4.22 -8.57 7.40
N SER A 116 2.96 -8.61 6.94
CA SER A 116 2.62 -9.20 5.64
C SER A 116 3.17 -8.40 4.45
N VAL A 117 3.12 -7.06 4.51
CA VAL A 117 3.63 -6.24 3.40
C VAL A 117 5.16 -6.24 3.37
N ILE A 118 5.83 -6.17 4.52
CA ILE A 118 7.30 -6.29 4.60
C ILE A 118 7.72 -7.62 4.01
N LYS A 119 7.08 -8.70 4.47
CA LYS A 119 7.35 -10.05 3.94
C LYS A 119 7.16 -10.13 2.43
N PHE A 120 6.09 -9.53 1.88
CA PHE A 120 5.85 -9.52 0.45
C PHE A 120 6.97 -8.82 -0.33
N VAL A 121 7.44 -7.66 0.16
CA VAL A 121 8.54 -6.92 -0.46
C VAL A 121 9.86 -7.67 -0.35
N ASP A 122 10.17 -8.24 0.82
CA ASP A 122 11.39 -9.01 1.05
C ASP A 122 11.43 -10.27 0.17
N ASP A 123 10.32 -11.01 0.10
CA ASP A 123 10.20 -12.20 -0.77
C ASP A 123 10.46 -11.83 -2.24
N TYR A 124 9.98 -10.66 -2.70
CA TYR A 124 10.28 -10.15 -4.04
C TYR A 124 11.77 -9.80 -4.22
N VAL A 125 12.38 -9.11 -3.26
CA VAL A 125 13.80 -8.75 -3.30
C VAL A 125 14.70 -9.99 -3.31
N GLU A 126 14.40 -10.99 -2.47
CA GLU A 126 15.10 -12.28 -2.45
C GLU A 126 14.96 -13.02 -3.77
N HIS A 127 13.79 -12.96 -4.41
CA HIS A 127 13.57 -13.55 -5.72
C HIS A 127 14.46 -12.90 -6.79
N ILE A 128 14.48 -11.56 -6.85
CA ILE A 128 15.32 -10.82 -7.79
C ILE A 128 16.82 -11.09 -7.55
N LYS A 129 17.23 -11.32 -6.30
CA LYS A 129 18.61 -11.71 -5.95
C LYS A 129 18.94 -13.18 -6.23
N GLY A 130 17.97 -13.99 -6.67
CA GLY A 130 18.15 -15.42 -6.92
C GLY A 130 18.29 -16.27 -5.65
N ILE A 131 18.00 -15.70 -4.47
CA ILE A 131 18.05 -16.40 -3.17
C ILE A 131 16.85 -17.33 -3.03
N LYS A 132 15.68 -16.89 -3.55
CA LYS A 132 14.41 -17.61 -3.45
C LYS A 132 13.77 -17.79 -4.82
N LYS A 133 13.25 -18.98 -5.12
CA LYS A 133 12.45 -19.19 -6.34
C LYS A 133 11.05 -18.60 -6.13
N ALA A 134 10.51 -17.97 -7.17
CA ALA A 134 9.12 -17.53 -7.16
C ALA A 134 8.22 -18.75 -6.93
N SER A 135 7.36 -18.65 -5.91
CA SER A 135 6.41 -19.67 -5.48
C SER A 135 5.02 -19.42 -6.04
#